data_AF-A0A150Q9R9-F1
#
_entry.id   AF-A0A150Q9R9-F1
#
_cell.length_a   1.000
_cell.length_b   1.000
_cell.length_c   1.000
_cell.angle_alpha   90.00
_cell.angle_beta   90.00
_cell.angle_gamma   90.00
#
_symmetry.space_group_name_H-M   'P 1'
#
loop_
_entity.id
_entity.type
_entity.pdbx_description
1 polymer ?
#
loop_
_entity_poly.entity_id
_entity_poly.type
_entity_poly.pdbx_seq_one_letter_code
_entity_poly.pdbx_strand_id
1 'polypeptide(L)'
;MTNPLPLSLLLVLSSVGWLASCSDGEPASPPGDSTSSGGAAVGGGQGAGGAATEAAGASGSSTGGVAAGGAGSTGSGGVTATSSTTGAGGTGAVAPGIVKRGEGKLAESGLTVVSYGGYVNGESFQQDAIVSFNGYQYTAFWNRNRNVVLARRKLPASPGGAAGSWEKFDFTDHRLSADDAHNTISLGVAPGDGTLHVAFDHHGSTLHYRRSVTGLLTDPEGAAWAAASFSAVSGALVGSNTVRLVTYPRFVTEPGGNKLLLSARIGESGSGDEHLWEYDAATHAWTSLGEYIEGTDASMNAYLHGLAYTRGGSRLHAAWCWRDTPDATTNHDLLYVYSDDHGRTWTNNAGEKVATTGASFVTRSTTGLSVWPIGQNRGLINQEHMAVDASGRVHVLLSHLPDGEADNANFTSARSRSEFFHYVRDTDGTWARHGLGLRVIENFRGKLAISSTENVYAILPDLRIAGASPSDGYATWTLLDDTDAGRFFSDPLIDAARLETSDELTVYYPERSSVNIWGLEYALR
;
A
#
# COMPACT_ATOMS: atom_id res chain seq x y z
N MET A 1 12.72 2.26 -76.73
CA MET A 1 12.43 3.60 -76.17
C MET A 1 11.80 3.36 -74.81
N THR A 2 12.59 3.22 -73.74
CA THR A 2 13.22 4.26 -72.87
C THR A 2 12.41 4.48 -71.59
N ASN A 3 12.82 3.77 -70.52
CA ASN A 3 12.93 4.17 -69.09
C ASN A 3 11.72 4.76 -68.32
N PRO A 4 11.75 4.80 -66.96
CA PRO A 4 12.12 3.77 -65.98
C PRO A 4 11.18 3.74 -64.74
N LEU A 5 11.44 2.83 -63.78
CA LEU A 5 11.01 2.92 -62.37
C LEU A 5 11.57 4.21 -61.70
N PRO A 6 10.93 4.73 -60.64
CA PRO A 6 11.52 4.48 -59.30
C PRO A 6 10.52 4.26 -58.14
N LEU A 7 11.08 3.64 -57.10
CA LEU A 7 10.66 3.60 -55.70
C LEU A 7 10.05 4.92 -55.18
N SER A 8 9.03 4.82 -54.31
CA SER A 8 9.03 5.42 -52.96
C SER A 8 7.81 4.95 -52.17
N LEU A 9 8.06 4.06 -51.21
CA LEU A 9 7.16 3.69 -50.12
C LEU A 9 7.27 4.79 -49.06
N LEU A 10 6.20 5.57 -48.85
CA LEU A 10 6.14 6.55 -47.77
C LEU A 10 5.86 5.79 -46.46
N LEU A 11 6.92 5.45 -45.73
CA LEU A 11 6.84 5.10 -44.32
C LEU A 11 6.48 6.37 -43.55
N VAL A 12 5.28 6.44 -43.00
CA VAL A 12 4.97 7.42 -41.94
C VAL A 12 5.62 6.89 -40.67
N LEU A 13 6.87 7.28 -40.44
CA LEU A 13 7.49 7.20 -39.11
C LEU A 13 6.78 8.24 -38.23
N SER A 14 5.81 7.80 -37.43
CA SER A 14 5.43 8.51 -36.21
C SER A 14 6.62 8.44 -35.26
N SER A 15 7.32 9.56 -35.11
CA SER A 15 8.35 9.75 -34.10
C SER A 15 7.75 9.51 -32.71
N VAL A 16 8.09 8.37 -32.11
CA VAL A 16 7.92 8.16 -30.67
C VAL A 16 8.91 9.09 -29.99
N GLY A 17 8.41 10.24 -29.53
CA GLY A 17 9.16 11.15 -28.68
C GLY A 17 9.46 10.42 -27.37
N TRP A 18 10.74 10.21 -27.10
CA TRP A 18 11.22 9.77 -25.80
C TRP A 18 10.88 10.87 -24.79
N LEU A 19 9.83 10.66 -24.01
CA LEU A 19 9.53 11.51 -22.86
C LEU A 19 10.47 11.09 -21.73
N ALA A 20 11.47 11.93 -21.45
CA ALA A 20 12.19 11.89 -20.19
C ALA A 20 11.23 12.37 -19.09
N SER A 21 10.72 11.47 -18.25
CA SER A 21 9.95 11.85 -17.06
C SER A 21 10.59 11.22 -15.82
N CYS A 22 11.07 12.10 -14.94
CA CYS A 22 11.38 11.95 -13.50
C CYS A 22 12.46 12.98 -13.06
N SER A 23 12.95 13.87 -13.94
CA SER A 23 13.97 14.87 -13.59
C SER A 23 13.47 16.31 -13.43
N ASP A 24 12.17 16.58 -13.55
CA ASP A 24 11.69 17.95 -13.41
C ASP A 24 11.44 18.24 -11.93
N GLY A 25 12.40 18.95 -11.33
CA GLY A 25 12.28 19.50 -9.99
C GLY A 25 11.01 20.33 -9.88
N GLU A 26 10.31 20.17 -8.76
CA GLU A 26 9.10 20.95 -8.48
C GLU A 26 9.41 22.46 -8.50
N PRO A 27 8.59 23.29 -9.16
CA PRO A 27 8.69 24.73 -8.97
C PRO A 27 8.21 25.08 -7.55
N ALA A 28 9.07 25.74 -6.78
CA ALA A 28 8.69 26.28 -5.47
C ALA A 28 7.46 27.19 -5.58
N SER A 29 6.46 26.96 -4.73
CA SER A 29 5.27 27.81 -4.65
C SER A 29 5.65 29.21 -4.12
N PRO A 30 5.07 30.31 -4.65
CA PRO A 30 5.35 31.66 -4.18
C PRO A 30 4.75 31.90 -2.79
N PRO A 31 5.38 32.73 -1.94
CA PRO A 31 4.86 33.05 -0.62
C PRO A 31 3.54 33.81 -0.74
N GLY A 32 2.52 33.33 -0.03
CA GLY A 32 1.23 34.01 0.06
C GLY A 32 1.35 35.29 0.89
N ASP A 33 1.13 36.43 0.24
CA ASP A 33 0.95 37.73 0.90
C ASP A 33 -0.33 37.70 1.76
N SER A 34 -0.16 37.75 3.08
CA SER A 34 -1.24 38.08 4.01
C SER A 34 -1.29 39.60 4.20
N THR A 35 -2.10 40.30 3.40
CA THR A 35 -2.48 41.69 3.70
C THR A 35 -3.46 41.69 4.88
N SER A 36 -2.97 42.09 6.06
CA SER A 36 -3.81 42.47 7.19
C SER A 36 -4.06 43.98 7.14
N SER A 37 -5.32 44.39 7.26
CA SER A 37 -5.72 45.79 7.35
C SER A 37 -6.50 46.06 8.63
N GLY A 38 -5.92 46.89 9.50
CA GLY A 38 -6.56 47.77 10.50
C GLY A 38 -7.31 47.10 11.67
N GLY A 39 -7.24 47.55 12.92
CA GLY A 39 -6.67 48.74 13.51
C GLY A 39 -7.20 48.86 14.96
N ALA A 40 -6.27 49.11 15.90
CA ALA A 40 -6.35 49.68 17.25
C ALA A 40 -7.67 49.67 18.06
N ALA A 41 -7.60 49.25 19.35
CA ALA A 41 -7.37 50.17 20.49
C ALA A 41 -7.67 49.56 21.89
N VAL A 42 -6.63 49.60 22.76
CA VAL A 42 -6.60 50.08 24.17
C VAL A 42 -7.27 49.29 25.32
N GLY A 43 -6.44 49.05 26.37
CA GLY A 43 -6.80 48.85 27.79
C GLY A 43 -6.38 47.46 28.30
N GLY A 44 -5.40 47.24 29.18
CA GLY A 44 -4.97 47.99 30.37
C GLY A 44 -5.35 47.18 31.61
N GLY A 45 -4.39 46.57 32.33
CA GLY A 45 -4.69 45.91 33.61
C GLY A 45 -3.65 44.89 34.08
N GLN A 46 -2.92 45.25 35.14
CA GLN A 46 -1.97 44.44 35.90
C GLN A 46 -2.65 43.32 36.72
N GLY A 47 -1.89 42.30 37.12
CA GLY A 47 -2.28 41.45 38.26
C GLY A 47 -1.46 40.17 38.39
N ALA A 48 -0.51 40.18 39.32
CA ALA A 48 0.39 39.08 39.65
C ALA A 48 -0.19 38.11 40.70
N GLY A 49 0.30 36.87 40.68
CA GLY A 49 0.73 36.12 41.87
C GLY A 49 -0.32 35.41 42.73
N GLY A 50 -0.10 34.10 42.96
CA GLY A 50 -0.75 33.35 44.03
C GLY A 50 -0.64 31.84 43.88
N ALA A 51 0.41 31.25 44.45
CA ALA A 51 0.56 29.82 44.70
C ALA A 51 0.13 29.47 46.15
N ALA A 52 0.05 28.15 46.44
CA ALA A 52 -0.31 27.46 47.70
C ALA A 52 -1.79 26.99 47.74
N THR A 53 -2.17 25.78 48.18
CA THR A 53 -1.51 24.75 49.00
C THR A 53 -2.32 23.45 48.96
N GLU A 54 -1.66 22.33 49.26
CA GLU A 54 -2.19 20.98 49.51
C GLU A 54 -3.17 20.89 50.70
N ALA A 55 -4.06 19.87 50.69
CA ALA A 55 -4.42 19.10 51.88
C ALA A 55 -5.18 17.79 51.54
N ALA A 56 -4.53 16.69 51.90
CA ALA A 56 -4.97 15.37 52.39
C ALA A 56 -6.46 14.95 52.45
N GLY A 57 -6.68 13.66 52.14
CA GLY A 57 -7.78 12.83 52.65
C GLY A 57 -7.51 11.34 52.38
N ALA A 58 -7.20 10.58 53.43
CA ALA A 58 -6.82 9.17 53.41
C ALA A 58 -7.84 8.25 54.10
N SER A 59 -7.60 6.93 54.01
CA SER A 59 -8.12 5.77 54.80
C SER A 59 -9.35 5.03 54.25
N GLY A 60 -9.48 3.69 54.31
CA GLY A 60 -8.68 2.60 54.94
C GLY A 60 -8.95 1.25 54.24
N SER A 61 -7.97 0.34 54.11
CA SER A 61 -7.64 -0.83 54.95
C SER A 61 -8.78 -1.85 55.17
N SER A 62 -8.63 -3.13 54.81
CA SER A 62 -8.06 -4.22 55.64
C SER A 62 -8.05 -5.52 54.80
N THR A 63 -6.92 -6.21 54.59
CA THR A 63 -6.27 -7.27 55.39
C THR A 63 -7.10 -8.51 55.72
N GLY A 64 -6.63 -9.66 55.24
CA GLY A 64 -6.96 -11.01 55.73
C GLY A 64 -6.08 -12.06 55.05
N GLY A 65 -5.03 -12.52 55.74
CA GLY A 65 -4.14 -13.60 55.31
C GLY A 65 -4.34 -14.89 56.11
N VAL A 66 -3.33 -15.78 55.99
CA VAL A 66 -3.07 -17.09 56.66
C VAL A 66 -3.36 -18.28 55.70
N ALA A 67 -2.38 -18.92 55.04
CA ALA A 67 -1.29 -19.82 55.51
C ALA A 67 -1.84 -21.18 56.03
N ALA A 68 -1.29 -22.39 55.86
CA ALA A 68 0.00 -22.90 55.37
C ALA A 68 -0.09 -24.45 55.14
N GLY A 69 0.95 -25.02 54.51
CA GLY A 69 1.46 -26.39 54.75
C GLY A 69 1.16 -27.43 53.67
N GLY A 70 2.10 -28.22 53.14
CA GLY A 70 3.53 -28.38 53.37
C GLY A 70 4.01 -29.73 52.81
N ALA A 71 5.27 -29.76 52.31
CA ALA A 71 6.15 -30.92 52.02
C ALA A 71 5.66 -32.00 51.02
N GLY A 72 6.43 -32.55 50.08
CA GLY A 72 7.87 -32.56 49.80
C GLY A 72 8.26 -33.99 49.39
N SER A 73 8.91 -34.21 48.23
CA SER A 73 10.03 -35.17 48.08
C SER A 73 10.62 -35.15 46.67
N THR A 74 11.94 -35.25 46.65
CA THR A 74 12.88 -35.43 45.55
C THR A 74 12.72 -36.76 44.81
N GLY A 75 12.95 -36.75 43.49
CA GLY A 75 13.17 -37.96 42.69
C GLY A 75 13.87 -37.63 41.38
N SER A 76 15.17 -37.91 41.28
CA SER A 76 15.95 -37.82 40.05
C SER A 76 15.68 -39.05 39.18
N GLY A 77 15.47 -38.86 37.88
CA GLY A 77 15.40 -39.93 36.90
C GLY A 77 15.39 -39.35 35.49
N GLY A 78 16.57 -39.28 34.87
CA GLY A 78 16.67 -38.94 33.45
C GLY A 78 16.36 -40.17 32.60
N VAL A 79 15.45 -40.04 31.64
CA VAL A 79 15.26 -40.97 30.51
C VAL A 79 14.68 -40.20 29.32
N THR A 80 15.50 -40.13 28.26
CA THR A 80 15.26 -39.96 26.82
C THR A 80 14.19 -38.99 26.29
N ALA A 81 14.69 -38.02 25.52
CA ALA A 81 13.93 -37.21 24.57
C ALA A 81 13.20 -38.10 23.55
N THR A 82 11.87 -38.00 23.55
CA THR A 82 11.03 -38.31 22.40
C THR A 82 10.66 -36.98 21.74
N SER A 83 11.27 -36.73 20.59
CA SER A 83 10.87 -35.69 19.65
C SER A 83 9.42 -35.91 19.24
N SER A 84 8.50 -35.12 19.78
CA SER A 84 7.17 -34.97 19.20
C SER A 84 7.26 -33.95 18.08
N THR A 85 7.44 -34.44 16.85
CA THR A 85 7.19 -33.71 15.61
C THR A 85 5.78 -33.14 15.64
N THR A 86 5.66 -31.85 15.93
CA THR A 86 4.47 -31.06 15.64
C THR A 86 4.32 -31.01 14.12
N GLY A 87 3.17 -31.49 13.65
CA GLY A 87 2.88 -31.67 12.24
C GLY A 87 2.95 -30.36 11.45
N ALA A 88 3.96 -30.26 10.59
CA ALA A 88 3.83 -29.52 9.35
C ALA A 88 2.76 -30.25 8.52
N GLY A 89 1.63 -29.59 8.28
CA GLY A 89 0.65 -30.04 7.30
C GLY A 89 1.29 -29.98 5.92
N GLY A 90 1.97 -31.05 5.52
CA GLY A 90 2.57 -31.19 4.21
C GLY A 90 1.50 -31.32 3.14
N THR A 91 1.06 -30.21 2.58
CA THR A 91 0.69 -30.16 1.17
C THR A 91 2.01 -30.31 0.38
N GLY A 92 2.10 -31.33 -0.47
CA GLY A 92 3.31 -31.51 -1.30
C GLY A 92 3.61 -30.24 -2.10
N ALA A 93 4.89 -29.95 -2.32
CA ALA A 93 5.34 -28.79 -3.10
C ALA A 93 4.59 -28.69 -4.45
N VAL A 94 3.70 -27.71 -4.56
CA VAL A 94 2.96 -27.43 -5.80
C VAL A 94 3.74 -26.37 -6.56
N ALA A 95 4.25 -26.71 -7.75
CA ALA A 95 4.89 -25.72 -8.60
C ALA A 95 3.90 -24.59 -8.96
N PRO A 96 4.35 -23.33 -9.01
CA PRO A 96 3.47 -22.20 -9.29
C PRO A 96 2.89 -22.33 -10.70
N GLY A 97 1.61 -22.03 -10.83
CA GLY A 97 0.91 -22.10 -12.11
C GLY A 97 -0.20 -21.07 -12.18
N ILE A 98 -0.40 -20.50 -13.36
CA ILE A 98 -1.44 -19.49 -13.57
C ILE A 98 -2.23 -19.80 -14.83
N VAL A 99 -3.54 -19.56 -14.78
CA VAL A 99 -4.42 -19.70 -15.93
C VAL A 99 -5.36 -18.51 -16.00
N LYS A 100 -5.29 -17.75 -17.11
CA LYS A 100 -6.26 -16.70 -17.41
C LYS A 100 -7.65 -17.32 -17.64
N ARG A 101 -8.62 -16.92 -16.84
CA ARG A 101 -10.02 -17.41 -16.88
C ARG A 101 -10.92 -16.52 -17.70
N GLY A 102 -10.60 -15.24 -17.80
CA GLY A 102 -11.37 -14.28 -18.56
C GLY A 102 -10.90 -12.86 -18.32
N GLU A 103 -11.60 -11.93 -18.94
CA GLU A 103 -11.39 -10.50 -18.74
C GLU A 103 -12.68 -9.74 -19.00
N GLY A 104 -12.79 -8.56 -18.41
CA GLY A 104 -13.91 -7.66 -18.63
C GLY A 104 -13.52 -6.22 -18.38
N LYS A 105 -14.19 -5.29 -19.07
CA LYS A 105 -13.94 -3.87 -18.88
C LYS A 105 -14.58 -3.39 -17.57
N LEU A 106 -13.74 -2.92 -16.66
CA LEU A 106 -14.11 -2.20 -15.44
C LEU A 106 -14.61 -0.80 -15.80
N ALA A 107 -13.97 -0.17 -16.79
CA ALA A 107 -14.30 1.16 -17.28
C ALA A 107 -14.16 1.23 -18.82
N GLU A 108 -14.98 2.07 -19.44
CA GLU A 108 -14.85 2.48 -20.86
C GLU A 108 -14.70 4.01 -20.98
N SER A 109 -14.37 4.66 -19.87
CA SER A 109 -14.31 6.11 -19.72
C SER A 109 -13.29 6.55 -18.67
N GLY A 110 -12.29 5.71 -18.38
CA GLY A 110 -11.18 6.03 -17.49
C GLY A 110 -10.36 7.21 -18.00
N LEU A 111 -9.96 8.07 -17.08
CA LEU A 111 -9.05 9.18 -17.34
C LEU A 111 -7.62 8.65 -17.51
N THR A 112 -6.90 9.15 -18.53
CA THR A 112 -5.56 8.69 -18.93
C THR A 112 -4.53 9.82 -18.83
N VAL A 113 -4.60 10.61 -17.76
CA VAL A 113 -3.60 11.65 -17.48
C VAL A 113 -2.27 10.97 -17.17
N VAL A 114 -1.21 11.36 -17.89
CA VAL A 114 0.15 10.87 -17.66
C VAL A 114 0.95 11.90 -16.89
N SER A 115 1.50 11.51 -15.74
CA SER A 115 2.54 12.27 -15.03
C SER A 115 3.32 11.31 -14.13
N TYR A 116 4.56 11.65 -13.79
CA TYR A 116 5.44 10.83 -12.92
C TYR A 116 5.61 9.36 -13.33
N GLY A 117 5.40 9.06 -14.62
CA GLY A 117 5.67 7.76 -15.22
C GLY A 117 4.43 7.02 -15.70
N GLY A 118 3.25 7.21 -15.09
CA GLY A 118 2.07 6.40 -15.37
C GLY A 118 0.75 7.16 -15.46
N TYR A 119 -0.35 6.40 -15.59
CA TYR A 119 -1.71 6.92 -15.59
C TYR A 119 -2.23 7.06 -14.16
N VAL A 120 -2.95 8.15 -13.86
CA VAL A 120 -3.62 8.37 -12.55
C VAL A 120 -4.52 7.20 -12.11
N ASN A 121 -5.05 6.43 -13.05
CA ASN A 121 -5.85 5.22 -12.83
C ASN A 121 -4.99 3.95 -12.98
N GLY A 122 -3.88 3.85 -12.27
CA GLY A 122 -2.96 2.71 -12.41
C GLY A 122 -1.59 2.96 -11.80
N GLU A 123 -1.52 3.58 -10.63
CA GLU A 123 -0.26 3.78 -9.91
C GLU A 123 -0.18 2.81 -8.73
N SER A 124 0.99 2.26 -8.43
CA SER A 124 1.15 1.25 -7.37
C SER A 124 0.70 1.75 -5.98
N PHE A 125 0.67 3.07 -5.77
CA PHE A 125 0.22 3.72 -4.54
C PHE A 125 -1.28 4.06 -4.53
N GLN A 126 -2.04 3.63 -5.56
CA GLN A 126 -3.49 3.52 -5.52
C GLN A 126 -3.90 2.27 -4.71
N GLN A 127 -4.09 2.43 -3.40
CA GLN A 127 -4.21 1.30 -2.45
C GLN A 127 -5.51 1.37 -1.62
N ASP A 128 -6.55 0.59 -1.91
CA ASP A 128 -6.70 -0.31 -3.06
C ASP A 128 -7.54 0.31 -4.19
N ALA A 129 -7.20 0.02 -5.45
CA ALA A 129 -8.05 0.37 -6.60
C ALA A 129 -9.21 -0.61 -6.81
N ILE A 130 -9.04 -1.85 -6.37
CA ILE A 130 -10.01 -2.94 -6.49
C ILE A 130 -9.90 -3.84 -5.25
N VAL A 131 -11.03 -4.17 -4.65
CA VAL A 131 -11.07 -4.94 -3.40
C VAL A 131 -12.34 -5.80 -3.35
N SER A 132 -12.20 -7.06 -2.94
CA SER A 132 -13.31 -7.97 -2.71
C SER A 132 -13.71 -8.05 -1.25
N PHE A 133 -15.02 -8.10 -1.00
CA PHE A 133 -15.58 -8.35 0.31
C PHE A 133 -17.00 -8.93 0.19
N ASN A 134 -17.29 -9.95 1.00
CA ASN A 134 -18.64 -10.53 1.16
C ASN A 134 -19.34 -10.89 -0.17
N GLY A 135 -18.64 -11.60 -1.06
CA GLY A 135 -19.18 -12.06 -2.34
C GLY A 135 -19.36 -10.97 -3.41
N TYR A 136 -18.86 -9.77 -3.16
CA TYR A 136 -18.84 -8.66 -4.11
C TYR A 136 -17.41 -8.15 -4.29
N GLN A 137 -17.17 -7.54 -5.45
CA GLN A 137 -15.93 -6.83 -5.75
C GLN A 137 -16.25 -5.36 -6.02
N TYR A 138 -15.42 -4.48 -5.48
CA TYR A 138 -15.57 -3.03 -5.52
C TYR A 138 -14.35 -2.41 -6.18
N THR A 139 -14.52 -1.38 -6.98
CA THR A 139 -13.41 -0.66 -7.62
C THR A 139 -13.73 0.83 -7.75
N ALA A 140 -12.68 1.64 -7.84
CA ALA A 140 -12.79 3.07 -8.05
C ALA A 140 -11.79 3.58 -9.08
N PHE A 141 -12.23 4.54 -9.89
CA PHE A 141 -11.40 5.18 -10.91
C PHE A 141 -11.89 6.59 -11.23
N TRP A 142 -11.00 7.44 -11.72
CA TRP A 142 -11.35 8.73 -12.31
C TRP A 142 -11.92 8.54 -13.71
N ASN A 143 -13.10 9.09 -13.99
CA ASN A 143 -13.61 9.13 -15.36
C ASN A 143 -13.12 10.36 -16.15
N ARG A 144 -13.40 10.41 -17.45
CA ARG A 144 -13.09 11.55 -18.32
C ARG A 144 -13.71 12.89 -17.90
N ASN A 145 -14.77 12.88 -17.09
CA ASN A 145 -15.34 14.10 -16.51
C ASN A 145 -14.59 14.54 -15.24
N ARG A 146 -13.50 13.85 -14.90
CA ARG A 146 -12.69 14.03 -13.69
C ARG A 146 -13.44 13.72 -12.41
N ASN A 147 -14.52 12.93 -12.48
CA ASN A 147 -15.28 12.50 -11.30
C ASN A 147 -14.77 11.15 -10.80
N VAL A 148 -14.83 10.93 -9.48
CA VAL A 148 -14.64 9.59 -8.90
C VAL A 148 -15.84 8.73 -9.29
N VAL A 149 -15.57 7.60 -9.96
CA VAL A 149 -16.55 6.54 -10.19
C VAL A 149 -16.35 5.46 -9.15
N LEU A 150 -17.43 5.05 -8.49
CA LEU A 150 -17.47 3.80 -7.73
C LEU A 150 -18.24 2.75 -8.53
N ALA A 151 -17.69 1.55 -8.56
CA ALA A 151 -18.30 0.41 -9.22
C ALA A 151 -18.26 -0.83 -8.31
N ARG A 152 -19.30 -1.66 -8.40
CA ARG A 152 -19.33 -2.98 -7.78
C ARG A 152 -19.83 -4.04 -8.75
N ARG A 153 -19.50 -5.30 -8.51
CA ARG A 153 -20.13 -6.45 -9.16
C ARG A 153 -20.22 -7.61 -8.18
N LYS A 154 -21.20 -8.48 -8.40
CA LYS A 154 -21.31 -9.75 -7.68
C LYS A 154 -20.26 -10.73 -8.19
N LEU A 155 -19.53 -11.38 -7.29
CA LEU A 155 -18.60 -12.46 -7.63
C LEU A 155 -19.36 -13.79 -7.75
N PRO A 156 -18.81 -14.76 -8.51
CA PRO A 156 -19.40 -16.10 -8.56
C PRO A 156 -19.35 -16.75 -7.17
N ALA A 157 -20.38 -17.53 -6.83
CA ALA A 157 -20.44 -18.27 -5.56
C ALA A 157 -19.43 -19.45 -5.49
N SER A 158 -18.78 -19.78 -6.60
CA SER A 158 -17.79 -20.85 -6.67
C SER A 158 -16.65 -20.44 -7.62
N PRO A 159 -15.40 -20.84 -7.33
CA PRO A 159 -14.26 -20.54 -8.18
C PRO A 159 -14.48 -20.98 -9.64
N GLY A 160 -14.02 -20.17 -10.57
CA GLY A 160 -14.15 -20.39 -12.02
C GLY A 160 -15.50 -20.02 -12.61
N GLY A 161 -16.45 -19.52 -11.82
CA GLY A 161 -17.69 -18.93 -12.32
C GLY A 161 -17.47 -17.56 -12.97
N ALA A 162 -18.44 -17.11 -13.78
CA ALA A 162 -18.43 -15.75 -14.31
C ALA A 162 -18.93 -14.76 -13.25
N ALA A 163 -18.22 -13.64 -13.08
CA ALA A 163 -18.70 -12.54 -12.27
C ALA A 163 -19.89 -11.82 -12.94
N GLY A 164 -20.71 -11.15 -12.13
CA GLY A 164 -21.82 -10.33 -12.61
C GLY A 164 -21.36 -9.08 -13.36
N SER A 165 -22.34 -8.35 -13.90
CA SER A 165 -22.10 -7.04 -14.53
C SER A 165 -21.71 -5.97 -13.50
N TRP A 166 -20.95 -4.97 -13.92
CA TRP A 166 -20.60 -3.83 -13.09
C TRP A 166 -21.77 -2.85 -12.94
N GLU A 167 -22.14 -2.55 -11.70
CA GLU A 167 -23.04 -1.48 -11.28
C GLU A 167 -22.21 -0.25 -10.90
N LYS A 168 -22.48 0.93 -11.47
CA LYS A 168 -21.62 2.12 -11.32
C LYS A 168 -22.43 3.38 -11.04
N PHE A 169 -21.83 4.30 -10.31
CA PHE A 169 -22.25 5.71 -10.23
C PHE A 169 -21.01 6.60 -10.04
N ASP A 170 -21.14 7.88 -10.35
CA ASP A 170 -20.07 8.85 -10.13
C ASP A 170 -20.49 9.96 -9.14
N PHE A 171 -19.51 10.45 -8.39
CA PHE A 171 -19.67 11.62 -7.53
C PHE A 171 -19.42 12.89 -8.34
N THR A 172 -20.38 13.81 -8.38
CA THR A 172 -20.30 15.03 -9.21
C THR A 172 -19.97 16.30 -8.42
N ASP A 173 -19.81 16.18 -7.11
CA ASP A 173 -19.53 17.25 -6.14
C ASP A 173 -18.02 17.45 -5.88
N HIS A 174 -17.15 16.64 -6.51
CA HIS A 174 -15.70 16.86 -6.54
C HIS A 174 -15.13 16.41 -7.88
N ARG A 175 -14.16 17.17 -8.41
CA ARG A 175 -13.40 16.80 -9.60
C ARG A 175 -11.93 16.68 -9.24
N LEU A 176 -11.21 15.73 -9.85
CA LEU A 176 -9.75 15.68 -9.81
C LEU A 176 -9.20 17.09 -9.99
N SER A 177 -8.29 17.52 -9.12
CA SER A 177 -7.86 18.92 -9.04
C SER A 177 -6.81 19.25 -10.10
N ALA A 178 -5.84 18.36 -10.30
CA ALA A 178 -4.68 18.55 -11.17
C ALA A 178 -4.44 17.34 -12.08
N ASP A 179 -3.76 17.56 -13.20
CA ASP A 179 -3.28 16.46 -14.05
C ASP A 179 -2.03 15.83 -13.42
N ASP A 180 -2.25 15.18 -12.28
CA ASP A 180 -1.22 14.65 -11.40
C ASP A 180 -1.57 13.21 -11.00
N ALA A 181 -0.65 12.27 -11.26
CA ALA A 181 -0.82 10.84 -11.01
C ALA A 181 -0.73 10.50 -9.53
N HIS A 182 -0.21 11.39 -8.69
CA HIS A 182 -0.27 11.26 -7.22
C HIS A 182 -1.71 11.25 -6.69
N ASN A 183 -2.63 11.87 -7.44
CA ASN A 183 -4.02 12.10 -7.03
C ASN A 183 -4.90 10.86 -7.24
N THR A 184 -4.41 9.69 -6.84
CA THR A 184 -5.08 8.39 -6.95
C THR A 184 -6.33 8.29 -6.06
N ILE A 185 -7.09 7.20 -6.20
CA ILE A 185 -8.23 6.87 -5.33
C ILE A 185 -7.94 5.59 -4.54
N SER A 186 -8.01 5.67 -3.22
CA SER A 186 -7.77 4.55 -2.30
C SER A 186 -9.07 4.09 -1.66
N LEU A 187 -9.34 2.78 -1.72
CA LEU A 187 -10.48 2.13 -1.08
C LEU A 187 -10.07 1.45 0.23
N GLY A 188 -10.92 1.57 1.25
CA GLY A 188 -10.81 0.88 2.52
C GLY A 188 -12.11 0.18 2.88
N VAL A 189 -12.02 -1.07 3.33
CA VAL A 189 -13.18 -1.86 3.79
C VAL A 189 -13.11 -1.95 5.31
N ALA A 190 -14.19 -1.60 5.99
CA ALA A 190 -14.36 -1.86 7.43
C ALA A 190 -15.32 -3.04 7.62
N PRO A 191 -14.84 -4.29 7.78
CA PRO A 191 -15.69 -5.47 7.85
C PRO A 191 -16.72 -5.43 8.98
N GLY A 192 -16.34 -4.91 10.15
CA GLY A 192 -17.14 -4.96 11.37
C GLY A 192 -18.45 -4.20 11.28
N ASP A 193 -18.51 -3.13 10.49
CA ASP A 193 -19.75 -2.36 10.25
C ASP A 193 -20.17 -2.31 8.78
N GLY A 194 -19.41 -2.98 7.90
CA GLY A 194 -19.69 -3.05 6.47
C GLY A 194 -19.63 -1.69 5.78
N THR A 195 -18.77 -0.76 6.21
CA THR A 195 -18.59 0.52 5.51
C THR A 195 -17.44 0.52 4.51
N LEU A 196 -17.66 1.21 3.40
CA LEU A 196 -16.64 1.52 2.40
C LEU A 196 -16.11 2.93 2.65
N HIS A 197 -14.79 3.04 2.75
CA HIS A 197 -14.05 4.27 2.93
C HIS A 197 -13.33 4.61 1.63
N VAL A 198 -13.33 5.89 1.26
CA VAL A 198 -12.72 6.36 0.02
C VAL A 198 -11.93 7.63 0.30
N ALA A 199 -10.65 7.64 -0.07
CA ALA A 199 -9.78 8.81 -0.03
C ALA A 199 -9.22 9.06 -1.43
N PHE A 200 -9.17 10.32 -1.88
CA PHE A 200 -8.78 10.63 -3.25
C PHE A 200 -8.21 12.05 -3.43
N ASP A 201 -7.51 12.27 -4.55
CA ASP A 201 -7.05 13.61 -4.99
C ASP A 201 -6.07 14.28 -4.01
N HIS A 202 -4.94 13.61 -3.75
CA HIS A 202 -3.95 14.01 -2.75
C HIS A 202 -2.52 14.09 -3.28
N HIS A 203 -2.02 15.31 -3.39
CA HIS A 203 -0.60 15.61 -3.42
C HIS A 203 -0.38 16.87 -2.57
N GLY A 204 0.08 16.69 -1.32
CA GLY A 204 0.21 17.79 -0.35
C GLY A 204 -1.11 18.52 -0.03
N SER A 205 -2.26 17.84 -0.17
CA SER A 205 -3.59 18.48 -0.14
C SER A 205 -4.32 18.31 1.20
N THR A 206 -5.38 19.09 1.43
CA THR A 206 -6.33 18.76 2.52
C THR A 206 -7.01 17.44 2.18
N LEU A 207 -7.33 16.63 3.19
CA LEU A 207 -7.97 15.33 2.98
C LEU A 207 -9.28 15.48 2.17
N HIS A 208 -9.46 14.77 1.07
CA HIS A 208 -10.77 14.47 0.50
C HIS A 208 -11.15 13.04 0.85
N TYR A 209 -12.11 12.90 1.76
CA TYR A 209 -12.53 11.61 2.30
C TYR A 209 -14.05 11.47 2.29
N ARG A 210 -14.51 10.25 2.05
CA ARG A 210 -15.91 9.82 2.20
C ARG A 210 -16.00 8.47 2.87
N ARG A 211 -17.15 8.22 3.48
CA ARG A 211 -17.56 6.92 4.01
C ARG A 211 -18.99 6.60 3.60
N SER A 212 -19.28 5.33 3.36
CA SER A 212 -20.64 4.85 3.14
C SER A 212 -21.46 4.76 4.44
N VAL A 213 -22.77 4.62 4.30
CA VAL A 213 -23.64 4.14 5.38
C VAL A 213 -23.21 2.74 5.86
N THR A 214 -23.42 2.48 7.15
CA THR A 214 -23.25 1.16 7.78
C THR A 214 -24.09 0.11 7.07
N GLY A 215 -23.53 -1.10 6.94
CA GLY A 215 -24.19 -2.22 6.28
C GLY A 215 -24.04 -2.28 4.76
N LEU A 216 -23.46 -1.26 4.11
CA LEU A 216 -23.34 -1.23 2.64
C LEU A 216 -22.66 -2.49 2.07
N LEU A 217 -21.62 -2.97 2.75
CA LEU A 217 -20.80 -4.08 2.31
C LEU A 217 -21.20 -5.43 2.93
N THR A 218 -21.86 -5.43 4.10
CA THR A 218 -22.32 -6.64 4.79
C THR A 218 -23.73 -7.07 4.36
N ASP A 219 -24.54 -6.14 3.86
CA ASP A 219 -25.81 -6.39 3.16
C ASP A 219 -25.84 -5.71 1.78
N PRO A 220 -25.01 -6.18 0.83
CA PRO A 220 -24.87 -5.53 -0.48
C PRO A 220 -26.12 -5.65 -1.35
N GLU A 221 -27.04 -6.57 -1.07
CA GLU A 221 -28.31 -6.73 -1.79
C GLU A 221 -29.42 -5.83 -1.23
N GLY A 222 -29.45 -5.61 0.09
CA GLY A 222 -30.42 -4.72 0.74
C GLY A 222 -30.01 -3.25 0.73
N ALA A 223 -28.71 -2.95 0.74
CA ALA A 223 -28.22 -1.58 0.74
C ALA A 223 -28.24 -0.95 -0.68
N ALA A 224 -28.68 0.30 -0.76
CA ALA A 224 -28.72 1.04 -2.02
C ALA A 224 -27.30 1.38 -2.50
N TRP A 225 -26.96 0.97 -3.73
CA TRP A 225 -25.70 1.36 -4.38
C TRP A 225 -25.87 2.66 -5.17
N ALA A 226 -25.73 3.78 -4.48
CA ALA A 226 -25.88 5.11 -5.04
C ALA A 226 -25.01 6.13 -4.31
N ALA A 227 -24.75 7.28 -4.94
CA ALA A 227 -24.00 8.37 -4.32
C ALA A 227 -24.60 8.84 -2.98
N ALA A 228 -25.93 8.78 -2.83
CA ALA A 228 -26.63 9.13 -1.60
C ALA A 228 -26.33 8.21 -0.40
N SER A 229 -25.74 7.04 -0.64
CA SER A 229 -25.29 6.11 0.40
C SER A 229 -23.92 6.47 0.97
N PHE A 230 -23.33 7.60 0.55
CA PHE A 230 -22.03 8.07 0.99
C PHE A 230 -22.13 9.51 1.52
N SER A 231 -21.23 9.86 2.42
CA SER A 231 -21.10 11.24 2.91
C SER A 231 -20.67 12.20 1.80
N ALA A 232 -20.88 13.50 2.04
CA ALA A 232 -20.17 14.55 1.31
C ALA A 232 -18.65 14.42 1.49
N VAL A 233 -17.87 15.07 0.62
CA VAL A 233 -16.41 15.18 0.82
C VAL A 233 -16.12 15.89 2.13
N SER A 234 -15.23 15.31 2.92
CA SER A 234 -14.78 15.87 4.19
C SER A 234 -13.26 16.04 4.22
N GLY A 235 -12.84 17.20 4.74
CA GLY A 235 -11.47 17.52 5.16
C GLY A 235 -10.96 16.74 6.39
N ALA A 236 -11.87 16.03 7.06
CA ALA A 236 -11.63 15.35 8.32
C ALA A 236 -12.14 13.90 8.26
N LEU A 237 -11.47 13.02 8.97
CA LEU A 237 -12.00 11.69 9.27
C LEU A 237 -13.16 11.80 10.27
N VAL A 238 -14.12 10.88 10.21
CA VAL A 238 -15.27 10.87 11.15
C VAL A 238 -14.77 10.82 12.60
N GLY A 239 -15.15 11.78 13.43
CA GLY A 239 -14.71 11.84 14.83
C GLY A 239 -13.29 12.36 15.05
N SER A 240 -12.62 12.85 14.01
CA SER A 240 -11.26 13.40 14.07
C SER A 240 -11.19 14.85 13.58
N ASN A 241 -9.99 15.42 13.62
CA ASN A 241 -9.71 16.78 13.14
C ASN A 241 -9.48 16.80 11.62
N THR A 242 -9.50 18.00 11.04
CA THR A 242 -9.06 18.22 9.65
C THR A 242 -7.62 17.75 9.47
N VAL A 243 -7.38 16.96 8.41
CA VAL A 243 -6.04 16.46 8.05
C VAL A 243 -5.56 17.22 6.81
N ARG A 244 -4.35 17.77 6.87
CA ARG A 244 -3.75 18.62 5.82
C ARG A 244 -2.46 17.99 5.31
N LEU A 245 -1.98 18.45 4.16
CA LEU A 245 -0.73 18.01 3.53
C LEU A 245 -0.68 16.50 3.26
N VAL A 246 -1.83 15.89 2.95
CA VAL A 246 -1.97 14.46 2.70
C VAL A 246 -1.40 14.11 1.34
N THR A 247 -0.62 13.03 1.29
CA THR A 247 -0.25 12.27 0.08
C THR A 247 -0.31 10.76 0.39
N TYR A 248 -0.67 9.95 -0.60
CA TYR A 248 -0.68 8.47 -0.52
C TYR A 248 -1.51 7.87 0.63
N PRO A 249 -2.79 8.23 0.80
CA PRO A 249 -3.63 7.54 1.78
C PRO A 249 -3.74 6.05 1.43
N ARG A 250 -3.53 5.17 2.40
CA ARG A 250 -3.71 3.72 2.26
C ARG A 250 -4.50 3.17 3.44
N PHE A 251 -5.51 2.38 3.14
CA PHE A 251 -6.30 1.70 4.15
C PHE A 251 -5.75 0.30 4.39
N VAL A 252 -5.72 -0.15 5.65
CA VAL A 252 -5.24 -1.48 6.03
C VAL A 252 -6.26 -2.14 6.93
N THR A 253 -6.97 -3.12 6.37
CA THR A 253 -8.02 -3.87 7.06
C THR A 253 -7.40 -4.79 8.10
N GLU A 254 -7.84 -4.67 9.35
CA GLU A 254 -7.44 -5.58 10.42
C GLU A 254 -8.14 -6.93 10.24
N PRO A 255 -7.44 -8.09 10.32
CA PRO A 255 -8.05 -9.39 10.05
C PRO A 255 -9.20 -9.79 10.98
N GLY A 256 -9.23 -9.33 12.22
CA GLY A 256 -10.37 -9.46 13.13
C GLY A 256 -11.59 -8.63 12.76
N GLY A 257 -11.47 -7.73 11.78
CA GLY A 257 -12.55 -6.94 11.19
C GLY A 257 -13.07 -5.79 12.06
N ASN A 258 -12.56 -5.62 13.29
CA ASN A 258 -13.05 -4.58 14.20
C ASN A 258 -12.40 -3.22 13.94
N LYS A 259 -11.21 -3.24 13.34
CA LYS A 259 -10.40 -2.05 13.09
C LYS A 259 -10.10 -1.89 11.60
N LEU A 260 -9.94 -0.64 11.18
CA LEU A 260 -9.38 -0.29 9.88
C LEU A 260 -8.33 0.78 10.13
N LEU A 261 -7.10 0.56 9.67
CA LEU A 261 -6.06 1.57 9.75
C LEU A 261 -6.09 2.45 8.50
N LEU A 262 -5.70 3.71 8.66
CA LEU A 262 -5.34 4.61 7.57
C LEU A 262 -3.93 5.09 7.84
N SER A 263 -3.02 4.88 6.88
CA SER A 263 -1.72 5.52 6.87
C SER A 263 -1.62 6.50 5.71
N ALA A 264 -0.95 7.63 5.92
CA ALA A 264 -0.68 8.60 4.89
C ALA A 264 0.61 9.37 5.21
N ARG A 265 1.27 9.83 4.15
CA ARG A 265 2.36 10.80 4.28
C ARG A 265 1.76 12.19 4.50
N ILE A 266 2.20 12.86 5.55
CA ILE A 266 1.84 14.23 5.89
C ILE A 266 3.06 15.12 5.70
N GLY A 267 2.96 16.11 4.81
CA GLY A 267 4.06 17.01 4.47
C GLY A 267 4.37 17.00 2.97
N GLU A 268 5.57 17.46 2.63
CA GLU A 268 6.04 17.64 1.26
C GLU A 268 7.11 16.60 0.88
N SER A 269 7.44 16.53 -0.41
CA SER A 269 8.54 15.71 -0.89
C SER A 269 9.88 16.25 -0.38
N GLY A 270 10.67 15.39 0.26
CA GLY A 270 11.90 15.74 0.97
C GLY A 270 11.66 16.19 2.42
N SER A 271 10.42 16.25 2.90
CA SER A 271 10.08 16.63 4.28
C SER A 271 8.65 16.22 4.63
N GLY A 272 8.43 14.95 4.89
CA GLY A 272 7.10 14.44 5.19
C GLY A 272 7.13 13.15 5.99
N ASP A 273 6.22 13.09 6.94
CA ASP A 273 6.14 12.09 8.00
C ASP A 273 5.04 11.09 7.70
N GLU A 274 5.22 9.84 8.15
CA GLU A 274 4.17 8.83 8.05
C GLU A 274 3.31 8.85 9.31
N HIS A 275 2.01 9.07 9.12
CA HIS A 275 1.02 9.11 10.19
C HIS A 275 0.07 7.92 10.12
N LEU A 276 -0.51 7.58 11.27
CA LEU A 276 -1.46 6.48 11.43
C LEU A 276 -2.73 6.92 12.17
N TRP A 277 -3.86 6.49 11.64
CA TRP A 277 -5.19 6.59 12.26
C TRP A 277 -5.81 5.21 12.36
N GLU A 278 -6.64 5.01 13.38
CA GLU A 278 -7.39 3.77 13.59
C GLU A 278 -8.88 4.09 13.62
N TYR A 279 -9.64 3.42 12.76
CA TYR A 279 -11.09 3.36 12.77
C TYR A 279 -11.56 2.24 13.69
N ASP A 280 -12.60 2.50 14.46
CA ASP A 280 -13.27 1.51 15.29
C ASP A 280 -14.70 1.29 14.79
N ALA A 281 -15.00 0.07 14.37
CA ALA A 281 -16.30 -0.30 13.80
C ALA A 281 -17.46 -0.22 14.82
N ALA A 282 -17.19 -0.30 16.12
CA ALA A 282 -18.22 -0.20 17.16
C ALA A 282 -18.59 1.26 17.47
N THR A 283 -17.60 2.16 17.44
CA THR A 283 -17.84 3.60 17.65
C THR A 283 -18.14 4.37 16.37
N HIS A 284 -17.86 3.75 15.22
CA HIS A 284 -17.96 4.33 13.89
C HIS A 284 -17.10 5.59 13.67
N ALA A 285 -16.00 5.70 14.41
CA ALA A 285 -15.14 6.88 14.42
C ALA A 285 -13.65 6.52 14.26
N TRP A 286 -12.88 7.48 13.76
CA TRP A 286 -11.44 7.44 13.64
C TRP A 286 -10.78 8.12 14.84
N THR A 287 -9.70 7.51 15.34
CA THR A 287 -8.78 8.08 16.32
C THR A 287 -7.42 8.29 15.67
N SER A 288 -6.83 9.48 15.86
CA SER A 288 -5.45 9.72 15.44
C SER A 288 -4.49 9.03 16.41
N LEU A 289 -3.67 8.10 15.92
CA LEU A 289 -2.58 7.53 16.71
C LEU A 289 -1.36 8.46 16.66
N GLY A 290 -1.15 9.14 15.52
CA GLY A 290 -0.09 10.12 15.33
C GLY A 290 0.99 9.63 14.36
N GLU A 291 2.12 10.31 14.39
CA GLU A 291 3.31 10.00 13.59
C GLU A 291 3.98 8.70 14.05
N TYR A 292 4.50 7.90 13.11
CA TYR A 292 5.29 6.71 13.43
C TYR A 292 6.63 6.62 12.69
N ILE A 293 6.78 7.28 11.54
CA ILE A 293 8.08 7.47 10.86
C ILE A 293 8.28 8.96 10.61
N GLU A 294 9.39 9.48 11.11
CA GLU A 294 9.81 10.87 10.98
C GLU A 294 10.64 11.04 9.70
N GLY A 295 10.26 12.03 8.89
CA GLY A 295 11.01 12.44 7.71
C GLY A 295 11.24 13.96 7.62
N THR A 296 10.39 14.78 8.24
CA THR A 296 10.43 16.24 8.14
C THR A 296 11.70 16.86 8.72
N ASP A 297 12.05 16.56 9.97
CA ASP A 297 13.25 17.07 10.63
C ASP A 297 14.52 16.48 10.00
N ALA A 298 14.41 15.26 9.48
CA ALA A 298 15.47 14.56 8.79
C ALA A 298 15.69 15.06 7.34
N SER A 299 14.79 15.91 6.81
CA SER A 299 14.80 16.35 5.40
C SER A 299 14.82 15.18 4.42
N MET A 300 13.96 14.19 4.64
CA MET A 300 13.79 13.01 3.79
C MET A 300 12.34 12.54 3.78
N ASN A 301 12.05 11.49 3.00
CA ASN A 301 10.83 10.73 3.17
C ASN A 301 11.11 9.24 3.28
N ALA A 302 10.31 8.57 4.11
CA ALA A 302 10.03 7.16 3.94
C ALA A 302 9.07 6.97 2.76
N TYR A 303 9.30 5.93 1.96
CA TYR A 303 8.35 5.51 0.94
C TYR A 303 7.99 4.04 1.13
N LEU A 304 6.82 3.80 1.70
CA LEU A 304 6.38 2.45 2.00
C LEU A 304 6.12 1.62 0.73
N HIS A 305 6.81 0.49 0.63
CA HIS A 305 6.48 -0.60 -0.27
C HIS A 305 5.21 -1.33 0.18
N GLY A 306 4.92 -1.33 1.48
CA GLY A 306 3.61 -1.74 1.99
C GLY A 306 3.48 -1.58 3.50
N LEU A 307 2.23 -1.65 3.94
CA LEU A 307 1.79 -1.74 5.33
C LEU A 307 0.65 -2.77 5.35
N ALA A 308 0.89 -3.94 5.92
CA ALA A 308 -0.07 -5.04 5.82
C ALA A 308 0.01 -5.96 7.04
N TYR A 309 -1.13 -6.50 7.44
CA TYR A 309 -1.16 -7.59 8.40
C TYR A 309 -0.66 -8.90 7.78
N THR A 310 -0.14 -9.80 8.60
CA THR A 310 -0.03 -11.21 8.24
C THR A 310 -1.38 -11.73 7.76
N ARG A 311 -1.42 -12.42 6.63
CA ARG A 311 -2.64 -13.08 6.14
C ARG A 311 -3.22 -13.99 7.22
N GLY A 312 -4.46 -13.72 7.65
CA GLY A 312 -5.11 -14.44 8.75
C GLY A 312 -4.51 -14.25 10.15
N GLY A 313 -3.50 -13.38 10.33
CA GLY A 313 -2.84 -13.10 11.60
C GLY A 313 -3.05 -11.67 12.09
N SER A 314 -2.46 -11.30 13.22
CA SER A 314 -2.65 -9.96 13.84
C SER A 314 -1.41 -9.06 13.81
N ARG A 315 -0.26 -9.57 13.34
CA ARG A 315 0.97 -8.78 13.25
C ARG A 315 0.93 -7.88 12.03
N LEU A 316 1.14 -6.59 12.25
CA LEU A 316 1.27 -5.57 11.21
C LEU A 316 2.73 -5.44 10.81
N HIS A 317 3.01 -5.39 9.52
CA HIS A 317 4.35 -5.26 8.96
C HIS A 317 4.45 -4.00 8.13
N ALA A 318 5.60 -3.33 8.14
CA ALA A 318 5.90 -2.21 7.26
C ALA A 318 7.29 -2.39 6.66
N ALA A 319 7.40 -2.15 5.35
CA ALA A 319 8.67 -2.09 4.64
C ALA A 319 8.72 -0.84 3.73
N TRP A 320 9.88 -0.19 3.69
CA TRP A 320 10.07 1.07 2.96
C TRP A 320 11.51 1.24 2.50
N CYS A 321 11.74 2.24 1.65
CA CYS A 321 13.06 2.81 1.39
C CYS A 321 13.10 4.27 1.84
N TRP A 322 14.29 4.80 2.10
CA TRP A 322 14.48 6.23 2.31
C TRP A 322 14.69 6.95 0.98
N ARG A 323 14.36 8.23 0.94
CA ARG A 323 14.77 9.16 -0.12
C ARG A 323 15.25 10.47 0.49
N ASP A 324 16.54 10.75 0.32
CA ASP A 324 17.20 11.90 0.96
C ASP A 324 16.84 13.26 0.31
N THR A 325 16.35 13.28 -0.92
CA THR A 325 15.95 14.52 -1.62
C THR A 325 14.68 14.30 -2.47
N PRO A 326 14.12 15.32 -3.14
CA PRO A 326 13.09 15.09 -4.15
C PRO A 326 13.52 14.21 -5.33
N ASP A 327 14.83 14.07 -5.59
CA ASP A 327 15.35 13.24 -6.69
C ASP A 327 15.28 11.74 -6.35
N ALA A 328 14.63 10.97 -7.23
CA ALA A 328 14.51 9.52 -7.15
C ALA A 328 15.87 8.78 -7.16
N THR A 329 16.94 9.40 -7.67
CA THR A 329 18.30 8.84 -7.59
C THR A 329 18.77 8.67 -6.14
N THR A 330 18.18 9.40 -5.20
CA THR A 330 18.52 9.35 -3.77
C THR A 330 17.71 8.31 -2.99
N ASN A 331 16.93 7.46 -3.66
CA ASN A 331 16.32 6.29 -3.01
C ASN A 331 17.42 5.33 -2.53
N HIS A 332 17.30 4.84 -1.30
CA HIS A 332 18.25 3.87 -0.75
C HIS A 332 17.63 2.98 0.35
N ASP A 333 18.29 1.84 0.58
CA ASP A 333 17.97 0.79 1.54
C ASP A 333 16.60 0.11 1.37
N LEU A 334 16.50 -1.11 1.89
CA LEU A 334 15.24 -1.74 2.28
C LEU A 334 15.20 -1.83 3.80
N LEU A 335 14.18 -1.21 4.39
CA LEU A 335 13.98 -1.14 5.83
C LEU A 335 12.71 -1.88 6.25
N TYR A 336 12.66 -2.31 7.51
CA TYR A 336 11.56 -3.11 8.03
C TYR A 336 11.31 -2.92 9.52
N VAL A 337 10.02 -2.85 9.88
CA VAL A 337 9.50 -2.97 11.26
C VAL A 337 8.22 -3.79 11.27
N TYR A 338 7.85 -4.27 12.45
CA TYR A 338 6.53 -4.86 12.69
C TYR A 338 5.90 -4.32 13.97
N SER A 339 4.60 -4.53 14.13
CA SER A 339 3.81 -4.15 15.29
C SER A 339 2.83 -5.26 15.66
N ASP A 340 2.71 -5.55 16.96
CA ASP A 340 1.79 -6.55 17.52
C ASP A 340 0.54 -5.91 18.16
N ASP A 341 0.39 -4.58 18.08
CA ASP A 341 -0.66 -3.79 18.75
C ASP A 341 -1.33 -2.75 17.83
N HIS A 342 -1.48 -3.14 16.56
CA HIS A 342 -2.10 -2.34 15.49
C HIS A 342 -1.38 -1.01 15.23
N GLY A 343 -0.05 -1.03 15.26
CA GLY A 343 0.80 0.12 14.95
C GLY A 343 0.95 1.11 16.10
N ARG A 344 0.70 0.73 17.36
CA ARG A 344 0.94 1.61 18.52
C ARG A 344 2.40 1.57 18.96
N THR A 345 3.02 0.41 18.89
CA THR A 345 4.45 0.22 19.09
C THR A 345 5.06 -0.53 17.92
N TRP A 346 6.31 -0.19 17.60
CA TRP A 346 7.04 -0.76 16.47
C TRP A 346 8.33 -1.42 16.93
N THR A 347 8.62 -2.56 16.34
CA THR A 347 9.74 -3.44 16.67
C THR A 347 10.55 -3.72 15.41
N ASN A 348 11.88 -3.67 15.53
CA ASN A 348 12.79 -3.95 14.42
C ASN A 348 12.92 -5.46 14.14
N ASN A 349 13.72 -5.83 13.15
CA ASN A 349 13.92 -7.23 12.76
C ASN A 349 14.51 -8.11 13.89
N ALA A 350 15.28 -7.50 14.81
CA ALA A 350 15.92 -8.17 15.93
C ALA A 350 15.01 -8.35 17.15
N GLY A 351 13.77 -7.87 17.11
CA GLY A 351 12.82 -7.97 18.21
C GLY A 351 12.92 -6.82 19.23
N GLU A 352 13.65 -5.75 18.91
CA GLU A 352 13.79 -4.58 19.79
C GLU A 352 12.74 -3.53 19.46
N LYS A 353 12.05 -3.01 20.48
CA LYS A 353 11.11 -1.89 20.32
C LYS A 353 11.88 -0.63 19.91
N VAL A 354 11.52 -0.03 18.78
CA VAL A 354 12.18 1.14 18.20
C VAL A 354 11.33 2.41 18.20
N ALA A 355 10.01 2.28 18.27
CA ALA A 355 9.11 3.44 18.25
C ALA A 355 7.78 3.18 18.99
N THR A 356 7.10 4.28 19.31
CA THR A 356 5.75 4.37 19.86
C THR A 356 5.04 5.49 19.10
N THR A 357 4.02 5.14 18.32
CA THR A 357 3.30 6.10 17.47
C THR A 357 2.75 7.26 18.30
N GLY A 358 2.96 8.48 17.82
CA GLY A 358 2.58 9.72 18.49
C GLY A 358 3.46 10.15 19.66
N ALA A 359 4.53 9.41 20.00
CA ALA A 359 5.39 9.71 21.15
C ALA A 359 6.89 9.62 20.86
N SER A 360 7.33 8.62 20.10
CA SER A 360 8.74 8.41 19.71
C SER A 360 8.77 7.69 18.36
N PHE A 361 9.45 8.24 17.36
CA PHE A 361 9.27 7.83 15.97
C PHE A 361 10.44 6.99 15.47
N VAL A 362 10.20 6.22 14.42
CA VAL A 362 11.25 5.65 13.58
C VAL A 362 11.92 6.81 12.83
N THR A 363 13.23 6.97 12.95
CA THR A 363 14.00 8.00 12.24
C THR A 363 15.13 7.36 11.42
N ARG A 364 15.84 8.15 10.61
CA ARG A 364 17.06 7.66 9.92
C ARG A 364 18.11 7.09 10.86
N SER A 365 18.22 7.62 12.08
CA SER A 365 19.26 7.22 13.04
C SER A 365 18.84 6.05 13.93
N THR A 366 17.59 5.62 13.87
CA THR A 366 17.10 4.45 14.59
C THR A 366 17.86 3.19 14.12
N THR A 367 18.46 2.48 15.08
CA THR A 367 19.32 1.33 14.81
C THR A 367 18.52 0.07 14.46
N GLY A 368 19.08 -0.78 13.61
CA GLY A 368 18.52 -2.11 13.31
C GLY A 368 17.36 -2.13 12.33
N LEU A 369 17.12 -1.03 11.59
CA LEU A 369 16.02 -0.93 10.62
C LEU A 369 16.37 -1.48 9.23
N SER A 370 17.59 -1.23 8.74
CA SER A 370 18.03 -1.68 7.42
C SER A 370 18.20 -3.20 7.43
N VAL A 371 17.35 -3.87 6.67
CA VAL A 371 17.38 -5.33 6.50
C VAL A 371 18.09 -5.73 5.21
N TRP A 372 18.20 -4.81 4.27
CA TRP A 372 19.06 -4.96 3.10
C TRP A 372 19.60 -3.62 2.61
N PRO A 373 20.93 -3.40 2.60
CA PRO A 373 21.49 -2.15 2.11
C PRO A 373 21.41 -2.07 0.58
N ILE A 374 20.91 -0.93 0.08
CA ILE A 374 20.89 -0.59 -1.34
C ILE A 374 21.36 0.85 -1.45
N GLY A 375 22.47 1.12 -2.14
CA GLY A 375 23.00 2.48 -2.27
C GLY A 375 22.09 3.41 -3.07
N GLN A 376 22.36 4.71 -2.99
CA GLN A 376 21.81 5.69 -3.94
C GLN A 376 22.36 5.46 -5.35
N ASN A 377 21.75 6.06 -6.38
CA ASN A 377 22.12 5.91 -7.79
C ASN A 377 22.02 4.48 -8.32
N ARG A 378 21.29 3.61 -7.61
CA ARG A 378 21.05 2.22 -7.99
C ARG A 378 19.80 2.04 -8.84
N GLY A 379 19.13 3.11 -9.26
CA GLY A 379 17.85 3.01 -9.99
C GLY A 379 16.74 2.33 -9.18
N LEU A 380 16.86 2.35 -7.84
CA LEU A 380 15.83 1.87 -6.92
C LEU A 380 14.60 2.76 -7.06
N ILE A 381 13.47 2.12 -7.34
CA ILE A 381 12.18 2.82 -7.35
C ILE A 381 11.45 2.58 -6.03
N ASN A 382 10.89 3.65 -5.48
CA ASN A 382 10.14 3.65 -4.24
C ASN A 382 8.69 3.16 -4.46
N GLN A 383 7.97 2.77 -3.39
CA GLN A 383 6.54 2.38 -3.41
C GLN A 383 6.15 1.20 -4.32
N GLU A 384 7.03 0.21 -4.54
CA GLU A 384 6.70 -0.98 -5.34
C GLU A 384 5.67 -1.93 -4.65
N HIS A 385 6.08 -2.99 -3.93
CA HIS A 385 5.10 -3.78 -3.19
C HIS A 385 5.67 -4.62 -2.03
N MET A 386 4.87 -4.79 -0.98
CA MET A 386 5.06 -5.80 0.06
C MET A 386 3.77 -6.60 0.28
N ALA A 387 3.90 -7.90 0.50
CA ALA A 387 2.84 -8.79 0.93
C ALA A 387 3.34 -9.72 2.05
N VAL A 388 2.45 -10.22 2.90
CA VAL A 388 2.79 -11.11 4.01
C VAL A 388 1.93 -12.37 3.89
N ASP A 389 2.56 -13.53 3.87
CA ASP A 389 1.84 -14.80 3.74
C ASP A 389 1.22 -15.27 5.07
N ALA A 390 0.51 -16.40 5.03
CA ALA A 390 -0.17 -16.95 6.21
C ALA A 390 0.82 -17.50 7.26
N SER A 391 2.03 -17.87 6.86
CA SER A 391 3.12 -18.29 7.75
C SER A 391 3.81 -17.12 8.45
N GLY A 392 3.56 -15.87 8.03
CA GLY A 392 4.22 -14.69 8.57
C GLY A 392 5.55 -14.34 7.89
N ARG A 393 5.83 -14.92 6.73
CA ARG A 393 6.95 -14.49 5.88
C ARG A 393 6.59 -13.20 5.17
N VAL A 394 7.55 -12.29 5.09
CA VAL A 394 7.37 -10.97 4.48
C VAL A 394 8.02 -10.99 3.11
N HIS A 395 7.25 -10.69 2.06
CA HIS A 395 7.69 -10.67 0.68
C HIS A 395 7.70 -9.24 0.18
N VAL A 396 8.84 -8.75 -0.29
CA VAL A 396 8.99 -7.41 -0.88
C VAL A 396 9.49 -7.55 -2.31
N LEU A 397 8.79 -6.93 -3.25
CA LEU A 397 9.25 -6.78 -4.64
C LEU A 397 9.90 -5.41 -4.75
N LEU A 398 11.17 -5.39 -5.17
CA LEU A 398 11.90 -4.17 -5.49
C LEU A 398 12.54 -4.28 -6.87
N SER A 399 12.74 -3.15 -7.52
CA SER A 399 13.46 -3.08 -8.78
C SER A 399 14.56 -2.04 -8.76
N HIS A 400 15.78 -2.47 -9.09
CA HIS A 400 16.99 -1.66 -9.08
C HIS A 400 18.09 -2.30 -9.95
N LEU A 401 19.25 -1.66 -10.06
CA LEU A 401 20.42 -2.15 -10.79
C LEU A 401 20.99 -3.41 -10.13
N PRO A 402 21.21 -4.51 -10.89
CA PRO A 402 21.95 -5.68 -10.40
C PRO A 402 23.32 -5.32 -9.83
N ASP A 403 23.80 -6.05 -8.83
CA ASP A 403 25.04 -5.73 -8.10
C ASP A 403 26.28 -5.53 -9.00
N GLY A 404 26.35 -6.24 -10.13
CA GLY A 404 27.44 -6.13 -11.09
C GLY A 404 27.41 -4.88 -11.98
N GLU A 405 26.29 -4.15 -12.01
CA GLU A 405 26.16 -2.89 -12.74
C GLU A 405 26.74 -1.74 -11.91
N ALA A 406 27.41 -0.79 -12.57
CA ALA A 406 27.88 0.43 -11.91
C ALA A 406 26.73 1.38 -11.57
N ASP A 407 26.90 2.13 -10.48
CA ASP A 407 26.02 3.22 -10.05
C ASP A 407 25.84 4.24 -11.18
N ASN A 408 24.65 4.85 -11.25
CA ASN A 408 24.34 5.81 -12.29
C ASN A 408 23.38 6.90 -11.77
N ALA A 409 23.90 8.14 -11.72
CA ALA A 409 23.17 9.31 -11.26
C ALA A 409 22.11 9.82 -12.27
N ASN A 410 21.96 9.19 -13.43
CA ASN A 410 20.82 9.40 -14.30
C ASN A 410 19.78 8.30 -14.03
N PHE A 411 18.67 8.67 -13.38
CA PHE A 411 17.63 7.72 -12.98
C PHE A 411 17.10 6.91 -14.17
N THR A 412 16.73 7.55 -15.28
CA THR A 412 16.21 6.88 -16.48
C THR A 412 17.22 5.87 -17.06
N SER A 413 18.50 6.23 -17.11
CA SER A 413 19.57 5.35 -17.58
C SER A 413 19.81 4.18 -16.63
N ALA A 414 19.74 4.41 -15.31
CA ALA A 414 19.77 3.35 -14.32
C ALA A 414 18.59 2.39 -14.50
N ARG A 415 17.37 2.92 -14.60
CA ARG A 415 16.13 2.15 -14.79
C ARG A 415 16.17 1.28 -16.03
N SER A 416 16.69 1.75 -17.17
CA SER A 416 16.81 0.93 -18.38
C SER A 416 17.64 -0.36 -18.23
N ARG A 417 18.46 -0.45 -17.17
CA ARG A 417 19.29 -1.61 -16.82
C ARG A 417 18.84 -2.27 -15.51
N SER A 418 17.77 -1.81 -14.87
CA SER A 418 17.27 -2.42 -13.63
C SER A 418 16.54 -3.74 -13.90
N GLU A 419 16.54 -4.60 -12.89
CA GLU A 419 15.81 -5.87 -12.85
C GLU A 419 14.94 -5.92 -11.59
N PHE A 420 13.95 -6.82 -11.60
CA PHE A 420 13.15 -7.11 -10.41
C PHE A 420 13.85 -8.11 -9.49
N PHE A 421 13.71 -7.87 -8.19
CA PHE A 421 14.21 -8.70 -7.10
C PHE A 421 13.10 -8.97 -6.10
N HIS A 422 13.01 -10.23 -5.66
CA HIS A 422 12.17 -10.64 -4.55
C HIS A 422 13.03 -10.77 -3.30
N TYR A 423 12.67 -9.99 -2.28
CA TYR A 423 13.22 -10.09 -0.94
C TYR A 423 12.21 -10.83 -0.07
N VAL A 424 12.68 -11.82 0.67
CA VAL A 424 11.85 -12.59 1.57
C VAL A 424 12.46 -12.64 2.95
N ARG A 425 11.68 -12.28 3.96
CA ARG A 425 11.96 -12.55 5.37
C ARG A 425 11.29 -13.84 5.75
N ASP A 426 12.06 -14.83 6.18
CA ASP A 426 11.51 -16.07 6.72
C ASP A 426 10.96 -15.86 8.14
N THR A 427 10.27 -16.86 8.66
CA THR A 427 9.63 -16.89 9.98
C THR A 427 10.62 -16.73 11.13
N ASP A 428 11.89 -17.15 10.94
CA ASP A 428 12.98 -16.97 11.89
C ASP A 428 13.60 -15.55 11.87
N GLY A 429 13.20 -14.70 10.92
CA GLY A 429 13.70 -13.35 10.71
C GLY A 429 14.91 -13.20 9.81
N THR A 430 15.36 -14.29 9.19
CA THR A 430 16.42 -14.27 8.17
C THR A 430 15.87 -13.69 6.86
N TRP A 431 16.63 -12.79 6.24
CA TRP A 431 16.30 -12.23 4.93
C TRP A 431 17.09 -12.90 3.82
N ALA A 432 16.43 -13.18 2.70
CA ALA A 432 17.03 -13.63 1.44
C ALA A 432 16.60 -12.73 0.29
N ARG A 433 17.38 -12.71 -0.79
CA ARG A 433 17.09 -11.98 -2.03
C ARG A 433 17.26 -12.91 -3.23
N HIS A 434 16.29 -12.88 -4.12
CA HIS A 434 16.29 -13.64 -5.37
C HIS A 434 16.05 -12.68 -6.55
N GLY A 435 16.92 -12.75 -7.57
CA GLY A 435 16.70 -12.02 -8.81
C GLY A 435 15.65 -12.74 -9.65
N LEU A 436 14.69 -12.02 -10.21
CA LEU A 436 13.68 -12.60 -11.09
C LEU A 436 14.24 -12.87 -12.50
N GLY A 437 15.37 -12.24 -12.87
CA GLY A 437 15.90 -12.27 -14.24
C GLY A 437 15.02 -11.51 -15.24
N LEU A 438 14.07 -10.70 -14.76
CA LEU A 438 13.13 -9.94 -15.57
C LEU A 438 13.45 -8.45 -15.46
N ARG A 439 13.63 -7.82 -16.62
CA ARG A 439 13.92 -6.38 -16.73
C ARG A 439 12.69 -5.55 -16.41
N VAL A 440 12.93 -4.37 -15.87
CA VAL A 440 11.89 -3.35 -15.69
C VAL A 440 11.44 -2.78 -17.04
N ILE A 441 10.23 -2.25 -17.08
CA ILE A 441 9.72 -1.49 -18.22
C ILE A 441 9.41 -0.09 -17.71
N GLU A 442 10.09 0.89 -18.32
CA GLU A 442 9.98 2.30 -17.91
C GLU A 442 10.21 2.47 -16.39
N ASN A 443 9.40 3.32 -15.75
CA ASN A 443 9.40 3.53 -14.30
C ASN A 443 8.24 2.79 -13.63
N PHE A 444 7.66 1.79 -14.28
CA PHE A 444 6.54 1.05 -13.72
C PHE A 444 6.97 0.06 -12.65
N ARG A 445 6.07 -0.15 -11.70
CA ARG A 445 6.20 -0.98 -10.51
C ARG A 445 5.36 -2.24 -10.63
N GLY A 446 5.74 -3.30 -9.93
CA GLY A 446 4.98 -4.55 -9.89
C GLY A 446 4.17 -4.72 -8.60
N LYS A 447 3.36 -5.78 -8.56
CA LYS A 447 2.64 -6.27 -7.38
C LYS A 447 3.00 -7.72 -7.08
N LEU A 448 2.81 -8.13 -5.82
CA LEU A 448 2.93 -9.52 -5.38
C LEU A 448 1.55 -10.06 -5.00
N ALA A 449 1.17 -11.20 -5.57
CA ALA A 449 0.04 -12.00 -5.14
C ALA A 449 0.55 -13.27 -4.46
N ILE A 450 -0.16 -13.74 -3.44
CA ILE A 450 0.18 -14.97 -2.70
C ILE A 450 -1.05 -15.88 -2.74
N SER A 451 -0.84 -17.12 -3.19
CA SER A 451 -1.86 -18.17 -3.23
C SER A 451 -2.00 -18.90 -1.90
N SER A 452 -3.00 -19.77 -1.78
CA SER A 452 -3.23 -20.63 -0.62
C SER A 452 -2.12 -21.68 -0.40
N THR A 453 -1.35 -22.01 -1.45
CA THR A 453 -0.16 -22.87 -1.38
C THR A 453 1.11 -22.09 -1.05
N GLU A 454 0.99 -20.80 -0.74
CA GLU A 454 2.08 -19.87 -0.46
C GLU A 454 3.06 -19.67 -1.64
N ASN A 455 2.68 -20.12 -2.84
CA ASN A 455 3.31 -19.68 -4.09
C ASN A 455 3.11 -18.17 -4.24
N VAL A 456 4.19 -17.49 -4.62
CA VAL A 456 4.22 -16.04 -4.81
C VAL A 456 4.27 -15.75 -6.30
N TYR A 457 3.46 -14.79 -6.72
CA TYR A 457 3.33 -14.36 -8.11
C TYR A 457 3.68 -12.89 -8.19
N ALA A 458 4.63 -12.52 -9.06
CA ALA A 458 4.95 -11.15 -9.38
C ALA A 458 4.16 -10.74 -10.63
N ILE A 459 3.24 -9.79 -10.46
CA ILE A 459 2.46 -9.19 -11.54
C ILE A 459 3.24 -7.94 -11.94
N LEU A 460 3.99 -8.05 -13.02
CA LEU A 460 4.94 -7.03 -13.45
C LEU A 460 4.32 -6.13 -14.52
N PRO A 461 4.90 -4.94 -14.74
CA PRO A 461 4.51 -4.07 -15.83
C PRO A 461 4.49 -4.79 -17.17
N ASP A 462 3.56 -4.36 -18.02
CA ASP A 462 3.23 -4.98 -19.30
C ASP A 462 2.56 -6.36 -19.16
N LEU A 463 1.97 -6.63 -17.99
CA LEU A 463 1.27 -7.86 -17.61
C LEU A 463 2.11 -9.13 -17.84
N ARG A 464 3.39 -9.05 -17.49
CA ARG A 464 4.23 -10.24 -17.35
C ARG A 464 4.02 -10.80 -15.96
N ILE A 465 3.63 -12.06 -15.85
CA ILE A 465 3.38 -12.71 -14.57
C ILE A 465 4.41 -13.81 -14.37
N ALA A 466 5.21 -13.68 -13.33
CA ALA A 466 6.19 -14.68 -12.92
C ALA A 466 5.79 -15.30 -11.58
N GLY A 467 6.24 -16.52 -11.29
CA GLY A 467 5.96 -17.19 -10.02
C GLY A 467 7.17 -17.91 -9.43
N ALA A 468 7.16 -18.04 -8.11
CA ALA A 468 8.13 -18.77 -7.29
C ALA A 468 7.41 -19.52 -6.16
N SER A 469 8.06 -20.57 -5.63
CA SER A 469 7.47 -21.49 -4.66
C SER A 469 8.25 -21.51 -3.35
N PRO A 470 7.59 -21.74 -2.20
CA PRO A 470 8.28 -21.98 -0.94
C PRO A 470 9.13 -23.27 -0.96
N SER A 471 8.88 -24.19 -1.89
CA SER A 471 9.55 -25.51 -1.95
C SER A 471 11.06 -25.46 -2.12
N ASP A 472 11.57 -24.39 -2.74
CA ASP A 472 13.00 -24.12 -2.89
C ASP A 472 13.40 -22.80 -2.20
N GLY A 473 12.60 -22.35 -1.25
CA GLY A 473 12.80 -21.06 -0.56
C GLY A 473 12.64 -19.85 -1.49
N TYR A 474 11.80 -19.95 -2.53
CA TYR A 474 11.57 -18.92 -3.53
C TYR A 474 12.78 -18.61 -4.43
N ALA A 475 13.76 -19.52 -4.48
CA ALA A 475 14.99 -19.31 -5.21
C ALA A 475 14.79 -19.25 -6.74
N THR A 476 13.83 -20.01 -7.26
CA THR A 476 13.57 -20.10 -8.70
C THR A 476 12.32 -19.33 -9.09
N TRP A 477 12.51 -18.32 -9.95
CA TRP A 477 11.42 -17.57 -10.58
C TRP A 477 11.22 -18.00 -12.03
N THR A 478 9.97 -18.25 -12.41
CA THR A 478 9.59 -18.65 -13.78
C THR A 478 8.59 -17.66 -14.34
N LEU A 479 8.79 -17.18 -15.58
CA LEU A 479 7.76 -16.44 -16.32
C LEU A 479 6.64 -17.40 -16.71
N LEU A 480 5.43 -17.17 -16.18
CA LEU A 480 4.28 -18.05 -16.33
C LEU A 480 3.29 -17.56 -17.40
N ASP A 481 3.17 -16.25 -17.57
CA ASP A 481 2.31 -15.63 -18.58
C ASP A 481 2.88 -14.28 -19.03
N ASP A 482 2.90 -14.05 -20.35
CA ASP A 482 3.21 -12.79 -21.00
C ASP A 482 2.33 -12.56 -22.23
N THR A 483 1.22 -13.29 -22.33
CA THR A 483 0.36 -13.32 -23.53
C THR A 483 -0.25 -11.96 -23.90
N ASP A 484 -0.40 -11.07 -22.92
CA ASP A 484 -0.92 -9.71 -23.10
C ASP A 484 0.17 -8.62 -23.11
N ALA A 485 1.45 -9.01 -23.20
CA ALA A 485 2.55 -8.06 -23.29
C ALA A 485 2.32 -7.04 -24.44
N GLY A 486 2.52 -5.78 -24.13
CA GLY A 486 2.30 -4.60 -24.97
C GLY A 486 0.93 -3.93 -24.77
N ARG A 487 -0.06 -4.61 -24.20
CA ARG A 487 -1.46 -4.12 -24.19
C ARG A 487 -1.73 -3.05 -23.14
N PHE A 488 -0.96 -3.01 -22.07
CA PHE A 488 -1.23 -2.18 -20.90
C PHE A 488 -0.15 -1.12 -20.69
N PHE A 489 -0.48 -0.10 -19.89
CA PHE A 489 0.39 1.01 -19.54
C PHE A 489 0.18 1.34 -18.06
N SER A 490 1.19 1.84 -17.35
CA SER A 490 1.16 2.05 -15.89
C SER A 490 1.44 0.78 -15.07
N ASP A 491 1.21 0.86 -13.76
CA ASP A 491 1.41 -0.21 -12.80
C ASP A 491 0.17 -1.13 -12.75
N PRO A 492 0.34 -2.46 -12.79
CA PRO A 492 -0.75 -3.39 -12.52
C PRO A 492 -1.17 -3.29 -11.05
N LEU A 493 -2.47 -3.33 -10.79
CA LEU A 493 -3.05 -3.37 -9.44
C LEU A 493 -3.80 -4.69 -9.25
N ILE A 494 -3.91 -5.16 -8.01
CA ILE A 494 -4.50 -6.48 -7.73
C ILE A 494 -5.54 -6.41 -6.62
N ASP A 495 -6.51 -7.31 -6.68
CA ASP A 495 -7.43 -7.56 -5.58
C ASP A 495 -6.81 -8.56 -4.60
N ALA A 496 -5.96 -8.08 -3.71
CA ALA A 496 -5.29 -8.94 -2.72
C ALA A 496 -6.30 -9.55 -1.73
N ALA A 497 -7.38 -8.84 -1.40
CA ALA A 497 -8.41 -9.32 -0.49
C ALA A 497 -9.14 -10.56 -1.03
N ARG A 498 -9.33 -10.68 -2.35
CA ARG A 498 -9.92 -11.89 -2.96
C ARG A 498 -9.07 -13.13 -2.72
N LEU A 499 -7.74 -12.96 -2.64
CA LEU A 499 -6.79 -14.04 -2.40
C LEU A 499 -6.83 -14.59 -0.96
N GLU A 500 -7.48 -13.88 -0.03
CA GLU A 500 -7.67 -14.35 1.35
C GLU A 500 -8.64 -15.54 1.45
N THR A 501 -9.50 -15.72 0.44
CA THR A 501 -10.57 -16.74 0.47
C THR A 501 -10.58 -17.66 -0.75
N SER A 502 -9.75 -17.39 -1.76
CA SER A 502 -9.70 -18.16 -3.00
C SER A 502 -8.37 -17.99 -3.71
N ASP A 503 -8.00 -18.93 -4.59
CA ASP A 503 -6.88 -18.77 -5.52
C ASP A 503 -7.31 -18.08 -6.83
N GLU A 504 -8.17 -17.07 -6.72
CA GLU A 504 -8.64 -16.26 -7.84
C GLU A 504 -8.07 -14.85 -7.75
N LEU A 505 -7.23 -14.48 -8.72
CA LEU A 505 -6.60 -13.17 -8.82
C LEU A 505 -7.36 -12.33 -9.84
N THR A 506 -7.79 -11.13 -9.43
CA THR A 506 -8.19 -10.08 -10.37
C THR A 506 -7.05 -9.07 -10.49
N VAL A 507 -6.61 -8.80 -11.73
CA VAL A 507 -5.68 -7.70 -12.04
C VAL A 507 -6.46 -6.53 -12.65
N TYR A 508 -6.43 -5.39 -11.98
CA TYR A 508 -6.88 -4.09 -12.50
C TYR A 508 -5.75 -3.50 -13.34
N TYR A 509 -6.01 -3.18 -14.61
CA TYR A 509 -4.99 -2.59 -15.48
C TYR A 509 -5.58 -1.67 -16.55
N PRO A 510 -5.22 -0.37 -16.59
CA PRO A 510 -5.55 0.50 -17.72
C PRO A 510 -4.87 0.08 -19.04
N GLU A 511 -5.66 0.04 -20.11
CA GLU A 511 -5.19 -0.27 -21.46
C GLU A 511 -4.37 0.88 -22.04
N ARG A 512 -3.28 0.55 -22.72
CA ARG A 512 -2.37 1.53 -23.33
C ARG A 512 -3.13 2.39 -24.34
N SER A 513 -2.97 3.71 -24.23
CA SER A 513 -3.56 4.68 -25.17
C SER A 513 -5.08 4.55 -25.34
N SER A 514 -5.76 4.09 -24.29
CA SER A 514 -7.19 3.80 -24.29
C SER A 514 -7.83 4.26 -22.98
N VAL A 515 -9.10 4.62 -23.05
CA VAL A 515 -9.91 4.97 -21.87
C VAL A 515 -10.45 3.74 -21.14
N ASN A 516 -10.13 2.54 -21.64
CA ASN A 516 -10.57 1.31 -21.03
C ASN A 516 -9.67 0.95 -19.85
N ILE A 517 -10.31 0.43 -18.81
CA ILE A 517 -9.62 -0.20 -17.68
C ILE A 517 -10.16 -1.62 -17.59
N TRP A 518 -9.26 -2.59 -17.54
CA TRP A 518 -9.59 -4.02 -17.57
C TRP A 518 -9.45 -4.66 -16.20
N GLY A 519 -10.34 -5.61 -15.93
CA GLY A 519 -10.25 -6.58 -14.85
C GLY A 519 -9.95 -7.92 -15.48
N LEU A 520 -8.76 -8.43 -15.23
CA LEU A 520 -8.25 -9.68 -15.79
C LEU A 520 -8.34 -10.74 -14.71
N GLU A 521 -9.01 -11.85 -15.01
CA GLU A 521 -9.27 -12.91 -14.04
C GLU A 521 -8.29 -14.07 -14.26
N TYR A 522 -7.61 -14.46 -13.21
CA TYR A 522 -6.67 -15.58 -13.19
C TYR A 522 -7.02 -16.56 -12.09
N ALA A 523 -6.79 -17.85 -12.35
CA ALA A 523 -6.70 -18.86 -11.30
C ALA A 523 -5.23 -19.15 -11.02
N LEU A 524 -4.85 -19.12 -9.76
CA LEU A 524 -3.53 -19.50 -9.25
C LEU A 524 -3.53 -20.99 -8.86
N ARG A 525 -2.35 -21.59 -8.78
CA ARG A 525 -2.14 -22.98 -8.38
C ARG A 525 -1.08 -23.14 -7.31
#